data_AF-A0A535ADQ0-F1
#
_entry.id   AF-A0A535ADQ0-F1
#
_cell.length_a   1.000
_cell.length_b   1.000
_cell.length_c   1.000
_cell.angle_alpha   90.00
_cell.angle_beta   90.00
_cell.angle_gamma   90.00
#
_symmetry.space_group_name_H-M   'P 1'
#
loop_
_entity.id
_entity.type
_entity.pdbx_description
1 polymer ?
#
loop_
_entity_poly.entity_id
_entity_poly.type
_entity_poly.pdbx_seq_one_letter_code
_entity_poly.pdbx_strand_id
1 'polypeptide(L)'
;MSIALSLTAGTSLAQTCNCCTASPQLSFTTGTPQIGGGGCGTTKDSGGAILRRLDCGGLYFGGAGVGVPLPAVVPDQGRSILNITACSATTGALTLGATTPADSGSNRNCSAAGVSNPEYPGKNGCLFGPPLPIPNASTPATSSCVVNRVAQNATGSGNCTNGSANVNIPLFSDIYLTGDLLSNVPGIQPCPVCLNGTCNGGPRNGLPCTPADSASLGAAYPTSHDCPPPPSLFIGSLGIPFSLSTGTQTKTSVDLPAQQFVFCGFCANSVAFQNPPVPCTSDTNCSAASGFPTCRQRTAGAFGQTARTITETGAPAGVCIADGAAHNATEVSVFCIPPSFNATADAAGDLPGPGAVALPGQTTFLP
;
A
#
# COMPACT_ATOMS: atom_id res chain seq x y z
N MET A 1 -33.41 -42.96 -35.08
CA MET A 1 -33.98 -41.80 -34.36
C MET A 1 -32.83 -41.19 -33.57
N SER A 2 -32.16 -40.20 -34.17
CA SER A 2 -31.03 -39.49 -33.54
C SER A 2 -31.27 -38.02 -33.83
N ILE A 3 -31.72 -37.29 -32.81
CA ILE A 3 -31.95 -35.85 -32.88
C ILE A 3 -30.61 -35.18 -32.58
N ALA A 4 -30.01 -34.57 -33.60
CA ALA A 4 -28.87 -33.68 -33.40
C ALA A 4 -29.39 -32.35 -32.85
N LEU A 5 -29.10 -32.05 -31.59
CA LEU A 5 -29.31 -30.73 -31.00
C LEU A 5 -28.15 -29.83 -31.43
N SER A 6 -28.38 -28.99 -32.43
CA SER A 6 -27.47 -27.89 -32.78
C SER A 6 -27.61 -26.79 -31.73
N LEU A 7 -26.62 -26.62 -30.85
CA LEU A 7 -26.51 -25.43 -30.02
C LEU A 7 -26.12 -24.24 -30.91
N THR A 8 -27.06 -23.33 -31.12
CA THR A 8 -26.78 -21.99 -31.63
C THR A 8 -25.97 -21.24 -30.57
N ALA A 9 -24.72 -20.89 -30.90
CA ALA A 9 -23.98 -19.89 -30.16
C ALA A 9 -24.76 -18.58 -30.23
N GLY A 10 -25.34 -18.16 -29.10
CA GLY A 10 -25.89 -16.83 -28.97
C GLY A 10 -24.77 -15.83 -29.20
N THR A 11 -24.85 -15.06 -30.27
CA THR A 11 -24.07 -13.83 -30.40
C THR A 11 -24.48 -12.93 -29.24
N SER A 12 -23.67 -12.89 -28.17
CA SER A 12 -23.75 -11.82 -27.21
C SER A 12 -23.56 -10.53 -28.00
N LEU A 13 -24.61 -9.72 -28.11
CA LEU A 13 -24.46 -8.32 -28.50
C LEU A 13 -23.31 -7.79 -27.64
N ALA A 14 -22.26 -7.26 -28.28
CA ALA A 14 -21.24 -6.53 -27.55
C ALA A 14 -21.95 -5.38 -26.84
N GLN A 15 -22.27 -5.57 -25.56
CA GLN A 15 -22.81 -4.51 -24.74
C GLN A 15 -21.71 -3.45 -24.73
N THR A 16 -21.95 -2.35 -25.43
CA THR A 16 -21.06 -1.19 -25.39
C THR A 16 -21.01 -0.76 -23.94
N CYS A 17 -19.91 -1.06 -23.27
CA CYS A 17 -19.70 -0.69 -21.87
C CYS A 17 -19.58 0.83 -21.80
N ASN A 18 -20.68 1.51 -21.50
CA ASN A 18 -20.73 2.96 -21.36
C ASN A 18 -20.81 3.34 -19.89
N CYS A 19 -19.70 3.82 -19.34
CA CYS A 19 -19.60 4.28 -17.97
C CYS A 19 -19.78 5.79 -17.80
N CYS A 20 -19.98 6.56 -18.87
CA CYS A 20 -20.03 8.02 -18.77
C CYS A 20 -21.36 8.56 -18.24
N THR A 21 -22.36 7.67 -18.14
CA THR A 21 -23.62 7.91 -17.44
C THR A 21 -23.65 7.24 -16.07
N ALA A 22 -22.61 6.47 -15.73
CA ALA A 22 -22.56 5.59 -14.57
C ALA A 22 -21.78 6.28 -13.43
N SER A 23 -22.42 7.25 -12.80
CA SER A 23 -21.99 7.83 -11.52
C SER A 23 -20.67 8.66 -11.51
N PRO A 24 -20.55 9.66 -10.63
CA PRO A 24 -19.41 10.59 -10.63
C PRO A 24 -18.14 10.00 -10.00
N GLN A 25 -18.21 8.81 -9.38
CA GLN A 25 -17.13 8.30 -8.53
C GLN A 25 -16.83 6.82 -8.75
N LEU A 26 -15.56 6.48 -8.56
CA LEU A 26 -15.05 5.11 -8.53
C LEU A 26 -14.48 4.82 -7.14
N SER A 27 -14.88 3.71 -6.55
CA SER A 27 -14.37 3.23 -5.28
C SER A 27 -13.52 1.98 -5.49
N PHE A 28 -12.48 1.85 -4.67
CA PHE A 28 -11.80 0.58 -4.41
C PHE A 28 -11.86 0.29 -2.90
N THR A 29 -12.24 -0.93 -2.53
CA THR A 29 -12.25 -1.40 -1.13
C THR A 29 -11.36 -2.63 -1.01
N THR A 30 -10.37 -2.60 -0.11
CA THR A 30 -9.48 -3.75 0.13
C THR A 30 -10.29 -4.93 0.67
N GLY A 31 -10.02 -6.11 0.13
CA GLY A 31 -10.59 -7.37 0.56
C GLY A 31 -9.66 -8.08 1.56
N THR A 32 -10.10 -9.24 2.02
CA THR A 32 -9.31 -10.06 2.95
C THR A 32 -7.98 -10.49 2.30
N PRO A 33 -6.82 -10.24 2.96
CA PRO A 33 -5.52 -10.66 2.49
C PRO A 33 -5.39 -12.19 2.47
N GLN A 34 -4.63 -12.70 1.51
CA GLN A 34 -4.39 -14.13 1.26
C GLN A 34 -2.93 -14.47 1.60
N ILE A 35 -2.59 -14.41 2.89
CA ILE A 35 -1.22 -14.63 3.39
C ILE A 35 -0.84 -16.11 3.34
N GLY A 36 0.38 -16.41 2.87
CA GLY A 36 0.91 -17.76 2.72
C GLY A 36 0.50 -18.48 1.43
N GLY A 37 -0.35 -17.88 0.60
CA GLY A 37 -0.78 -18.44 -0.69
C GLY A 37 0.16 -18.11 -1.86
N GLY A 38 0.96 -17.06 -1.75
CA GLY A 38 1.66 -16.43 -2.86
C GLY A 38 0.68 -15.90 -3.92
N GLY A 39 1.14 -15.87 -5.17
CA GLY A 39 0.27 -15.68 -6.34
C GLY A 39 0.15 -14.26 -6.85
N CYS A 40 0.47 -13.24 -6.04
CA CYS A 40 0.47 -11.85 -6.48
C CYS A 40 1.83 -11.38 -6.99
N GLY A 41 2.93 -12.04 -6.63
CA GLY A 41 4.22 -11.62 -7.12
C GLY A 41 5.36 -12.58 -6.84
N THR A 42 6.57 -12.18 -7.24
CA THR A 42 7.81 -12.91 -6.94
C THR A 42 8.99 -11.97 -6.76
N THR A 43 9.95 -12.37 -5.93
CA THR A 43 11.34 -11.95 -6.08
C THR A 43 12.15 -13.04 -6.76
N LYS A 44 13.09 -12.67 -7.62
CA LYS A 44 13.97 -13.62 -8.32
C LYS A 44 15.44 -13.23 -8.19
N ASP A 45 16.33 -14.21 -8.27
CA ASP A 45 17.77 -13.98 -8.34
C ASP A 45 18.23 -13.58 -9.77
N SER A 46 19.53 -13.42 -9.96
CA SER A 46 20.11 -13.07 -11.26
C SER A 46 19.98 -14.18 -12.33
N GLY A 47 19.78 -15.43 -11.91
CA GLY A 47 19.53 -16.57 -12.80
C GLY A 47 18.06 -16.74 -13.16
N GLY A 48 17.16 -15.93 -12.58
CA GLY A 48 15.73 -16.01 -12.78
C GLY A 48 15.01 -17.02 -11.88
N ALA A 49 15.72 -17.64 -10.93
CA ALA A 49 15.09 -18.54 -9.96
C ALA A 49 14.26 -17.73 -8.94
N ILE A 50 13.08 -18.24 -8.58
CA ILE A 50 12.20 -17.59 -7.60
C ILE A 50 12.80 -17.77 -6.20
N LEU A 51 13.08 -16.65 -5.53
CA LEU A 51 13.55 -16.60 -4.16
C LEU A 51 12.38 -16.53 -3.16
N ARG A 52 11.34 -15.78 -3.50
CA ARG A 52 10.13 -15.62 -2.67
C ARG A 52 8.91 -15.42 -3.56
N ARG A 53 7.78 -16.01 -3.19
CA ARG A 53 6.46 -15.66 -3.73
C ARG A 53 5.84 -14.59 -2.83
N LEU A 54 5.27 -13.56 -3.45
CA LEU A 54 4.63 -12.45 -2.76
C LEU A 54 3.12 -12.73 -2.65
N ASP A 55 2.60 -12.56 -1.45
CA ASP A 55 1.22 -12.83 -1.09
C ASP A 55 0.29 -11.68 -1.49
N CYS A 56 -0.92 -12.01 -1.92
CA CYS A 56 -1.97 -11.01 -2.12
C CYS A 56 -2.41 -10.43 -0.77
N GLY A 57 -2.32 -9.12 -0.58
CA GLY A 57 -2.60 -8.47 0.71
C GLY A 57 -1.40 -8.42 1.66
N GLY A 58 -0.20 -8.81 1.18
CA GLY A 58 1.05 -8.67 1.92
C GLY A 58 1.79 -7.37 1.57
N LEU A 59 2.30 -6.66 2.58
CA LEU A 59 3.26 -5.58 2.43
C LEU A 59 4.67 -6.11 2.72
N TYR A 60 5.56 -5.97 1.75
CA TYR A 60 6.98 -6.27 1.86
C TYR A 60 7.79 -4.98 1.83
N PHE A 61 8.84 -4.89 2.64
CA PHE A 61 9.71 -3.72 2.70
C PHE A 61 11.14 -4.09 3.09
N GLY A 62 12.08 -3.17 2.82
CA GLY A 62 13.47 -3.30 3.23
C GLY A 62 14.32 -4.14 2.29
N GLY A 63 15.64 -4.05 2.49
CA GLY A 63 16.64 -4.83 1.75
C GLY A 63 16.72 -6.29 2.22
N ALA A 64 17.84 -6.97 1.93
CA ALA A 64 18.07 -8.33 2.41
C ALA A 64 18.30 -8.43 3.93
N GLY A 65 18.50 -7.29 4.61
CA GLY A 65 18.77 -7.23 6.05
C GLY A 65 17.53 -6.96 6.91
N VAL A 66 16.32 -6.94 6.31
CA VAL A 66 15.08 -6.69 7.06
C VAL A 66 14.93 -7.66 8.23
N GLY A 67 14.77 -7.10 9.43
CA GLY A 67 14.63 -7.85 10.68
C GLY A 67 13.19 -8.07 11.12
N VAL A 68 12.23 -7.46 10.43
CA VAL A 68 10.79 -7.65 10.68
C VAL A 68 10.28 -8.87 9.90
N PRO A 69 9.46 -9.74 10.51
CA PRO A 69 8.78 -10.82 9.77
C PRO A 69 7.92 -10.27 8.62
N LEU A 70 8.11 -10.81 7.42
CA LEU A 70 7.39 -10.39 6.22
C LEU A 70 6.55 -11.52 5.61
N PRO A 71 5.38 -11.21 5.02
CA PRO A 71 4.83 -9.86 4.85
C PRO A 71 4.19 -9.28 6.13
N ALA A 72 4.12 -7.96 6.22
CA ALA A 72 3.12 -7.31 7.08
C ALA A 72 1.74 -7.49 6.42
N VAL A 73 0.72 -7.80 7.22
CA VAL A 73 -0.64 -8.02 6.73
C VAL A 73 -1.28 -6.67 6.45
N VAL A 74 -1.74 -6.39 5.24
CA VAL A 74 -2.48 -5.15 4.93
C VAL A 74 -3.93 -5.28 5.46
N PRO A 75 -4.47 -4.25 6.13
CA PRO A 75 -5.85 -4.27 6.59
C PRO A 75 -6.86 -4.37 5.43
N ASP A 76 -7.93 -5.13 5.65
CA ASP A 76 -9.08 -5.16 4.75
C ASP A 76 -10.06 -4.01 5.05
N GLN A 77 -11.10 -3.86 4.23
CA GLN A 77 -12.14 -2.83 4.35
C GLN A 77 -11.66 -1.38 4.20
N GLY A 78 -10.37 -1.16 3.94
CA GLY A 78 -9.83 0.14 3.56
C GLY A 78 -10.43 0.59 2.23
N ARG A 79 -11.10 1.75 2.24
CA ARG A 79 -11.82 2.26 1.07
C ARG A 79 -11.17 3.54 0.57
N SER A 80 -10.94 3.62 -0.74
CA SER A 80 -10.51 4.84 -1.42
C SER A 80 -11.52 5.20 -2.50
N ILE A 81 -11.92 6.47 -2.55
CA ILE A 81 -12.89 6.98 -3.52
C ILE A 81 -12.21 8.04 -4.40
N LEU A 82 -12.38 7.94 -5.70
CA LEU A 82 -11.86 8.85 -6.71
C LEU A 82 -13.02 9.45 -7.51
N ASN A 83 -12.90 10.71 -7.89
CA ASN A 83 -13.81 11.35 -8.84
C ASN A 83 -13.48 10.90 -10.27
N ILE A 84 -14.50 10.68 -11.08
CA ILE A 84 -14.38 10.49 -12.52
C ILE A 84 -14.50 11.88 -13.16
N THR A 85 -13.37 12.45 -13.55
CA THR A 85 -13.29 13.83 -14.05
C THR A 85 -13.50 13.92 -15.55
N ALA A 86 -13.27 12.81 -16.27
CA ALA A 86 -13.61 12.67 -17.68
C ALA A 86 -13.88 11.19 -18.00
N CYS A 87 -14.73 10.96 -19.00
CA CYS A 87 -15.06 9.62 -19.47
C CYS A 87 -15.30 9.62 -20.99
N SER A 88 -14.83 8.57 -21.68
CA SER A 88 -15.12 8.32 -23.10
C SER A 88 -16.10 7.18 -23.29
N ALA A 89 -17.32 7.48 -23.76
CA ALA A 89 -18.36 6.47 -23.96
C ALA A 89 -18.01 5.46 -25.06
N THR A 90 -17.11 5.86 -25.98
CA THR A 90 -16.65 5.02 -27.09
C THR A 90 -15.63 3.99 -26.65
N THR A 91 -14.68 4.37 -25.79
CA THR A 91 -13.54 3.51 -25.41
C THR A 91 -13.63 2.97 -23.98
N GLY A 92 -14.56 3.48 -23.17
CA GLY A 92 -14.66 3.20 -21.74
C GLY A 92 -13.54 3.84 -20.90
N ALA A 93 -12.70 4.70 -21.50
CA ALA A 93 -11.60 5.34 -20.79
C ALA A 93 -12.10 6.33 -19.72
N LEU A 94 -11.50 6.28 -18.54
CA LEU A 94 -11.78 7.13 -17.39
C LEU A 94 -10.54 7.96 -17.04
N THR A 95 -10.76 9.23 -16.69
CA THR A 95 -9.77 10.06 -15.99
C THR A 95 -10.20 10.17 -14.53
N LEU A 96 -9.28 9.88 -13.62
CA LEU A 96 -9.54 9.83 -12.18
C LEU A 96 -8.87 11.03 -11.49
N GLY A 97 -9.59 11.62 -10.53
CA GLY A 97 -9.09 12.71 -9.69
C GLY A 97 -9.47 12.53 -8.23
N ALA A 98 -8.84 13.33 -7.37
CA ALA A 98 -9.07 13.29 -5.94
C ALA A 98 -10.52 13.61 -5.54
N THR A 99 -10.97 12.97 -4.45
CA THR A 99 -12.17 13.35 -3.70
C THR A 99 -11.80 14.05 -2.41
N THR A 100 -12.62 15.00 -2.00
CA THR A 100 -12.57 15.64 -0.68
C THR A 100 -13.47 14.87 0.33
N PRO A 101 -13.44 15.22 1.62
CA PRO A 101 -14.40 14.69 2.58
C PRO A 101 -15.86 15.03 2.24
N ALA A 102 -16.10 16.16 1.57
CA ALA A 102 -17.44 16.53 1.13
C ALA A 102 -17.96 15.59 0.03
N ASP A 103 -17.07 15.17 -0.87
CA ASP A 103 -17.42 14.27 -1.98
C ASP A 103 -17.65 12.82 -1.52
N SER A 104 -16.89 12.37 -0.52
CA SER A 104 -16.88 10.97 -0.05
C SER A 104 -17.66 10.72 1.25
N GLY A 105 -18.08 11.81 1.91
CA GLY A 105 -18.72 11.78 3.23
C GLY A 105 -17.77 11.61 4.42
N SER A 106 -16.47 11.42 4.22
CA SER A 106 -15.50 11.22 5.32
C SER A 106 -14.05 11.50 4.93
N ASN A 107 -13.23 11.96 5.89
CA ASN A 107 -11.77 12.00 5.74
C ASN A 107 -11.12 10.61 5.63
N ARG A 108 -11.85 9.53 5.95
CA ARG A 108 -11.35 8.14 5.97
C ARG A 108 -11.36 7.42 4.62
N ASN A 109 -12.17 7.91 3.68
CA ASN A 109 -12.41 7.26 2.39
C ASN A 109 -12.06 8.16 1.19
N CYS A 110 -11.69 9.41 1.44
CA CYS A 110 -11.36 10.37 0.40
C CYS A 110 -9.94 10.17 -0.16
N SER A 111 -9.57 10.95 -1.18
CA SER A 111 -8.27 10.83 -1.86
C SER A 111 -7.55 12.16 -2.14
N ALA A 112 -7.94 13.22 -1.43
CA ALA A 112 -7.30 14.53 -1.44
C ALA A 112 -6.19 14.68 -0.41
N ALA A 113 -5.16 15.44 -0.76
CA ALA A 113 -4.19 15.96 0.18
C ALA A 113 -4.76 17.14 0.98
N GLY A 114 -4.05 17.60 2.00
CA GLY A 114 -4.40 18.84 2.72
C GLY A 114 -5.66 18.78 3.59
N VAL A 115 -6.35 17.64 3.65
CA VAL A 115 -7.53 17.42 4.49
C VAL A 115 -7.16 17.41 5.97
N SER A 116 -7.81 18.23 6.80
CA SER A 116 -7.58 18.18 8.25
C SER A 116 -8.13 16.89 8.85
N ASN A 117 -7.36 16.24 9.74
CA ASN A 117 -7.78 15.04 10.46
C ASN A 117 -7.99 15.34 11.95
N PRO A 118 -9.24 15.30 12.45
CA PRO A 118 -9.50 15.44 13.88
C PRO A 118 -8.79 14.38 14.73
N GLU A 119 -8.64 13.16 14.21
CA GLU A 119 -7.97 12.05 14.89
C GLU A 119 -6.44 12.22 14.98
N TYR A 120 -5.87 13.02 14.08
CA TYR A 120 -4.42 13.24 13.95
C TYR A 120 -4.10 14.73 13.79
N PRO A 121 -4.14 15.53 14.88
CA PRO A 121 -3.92 16.96 14.80
C PRO A 121 -2.58 17.33 14.13
N GLY A 122 -2.63 18.25 13.16
CA GLY A 122 -1.45 18.71 12.40
C GLY A 122 -0.98 17.78 11.28
N LYS A 123 -1.65 16.64 11.06
CA LYS A 123 -1.30 15.66 10.03
C LYS A 123 -2.38 15.63 8.93
N ASN A 124 -2.18 16.42 7.88
CA ASN A 124 -3.20 16.66 6.85
C ASN A 124 -3.20 15.62 5.71
N GLY A 125 -4.31 15.42 5.03
CA GLY A 125 -4.51 14.46 3.94
C GLY A 125 -5.52 13.39 4.32
N CYS A 126 -6.32 12.91 3.36
CA CYS A 126 -7.26 11.82 3.59
C CYS A 126 -6.54 10.61 4.17
N LEU A 127 -7.18 9.88 5.09
CA LEU A 127 -6.63 8.64 5.62
C LEU A 127 -6.73 7.56 4.54
N PHE A 128 -5.72 6.70 4.46
CA PHE A 128 -5.64 5.63 3.47
C PHE A 128 -5.69 4.27 4.18
N GLY A 129 -6.91 3.77 4.34
CA GLY A 129 -7.20 2.52 5.05
C GLY A 129 -6.93 2.59 6.56
N PRO A 130 -7.27 1.51 7.29
CA PRO A 130 -7.06 1.40 8.73
C PRO A 130 -5.58 1.54 9.15
N PRO A 131 -5.29 1.90 10.42
CA PRO A 131 -3.94 1.83 10.97
C PRO A 131 -3.30 0.45 10.73
N LEU A 132 -2.11 0.43 10.15
CA LEU A 132 -1.39 -0.81 9.81
C LEU A 132 -0.47 -1.22 10.98
N PRO A 133 -0.75 -2.32 11.69
CA PRO A 133 0.19 -2.89 12.65
C PRO A 133 1.32 -3.61 11.90
N ILE A 134 2.55 -3.38 12.35
CA ILE A 134 3.76 -4.11 11.92
C ILE A 134 4.40 -4.79 13.14
N PRO A 135 3.90 -5.98 13.54
CA PRO A 135 4.48 -6.74 14.63
C PRO A 135 5.90 -7.23 14.29
N ASN A 136 6.85 -7.05 15.21
CA ASN A 136 8.16 -7.65 15.11
C ASN A 136 8.35 -8.72 16.21
N ALA A 137 7.99 -9.96 15.89
CA ALA A 137 8.12 -11.08 16.84
C ALA A 137 9.57 -11.36 17.27
N SER A 138 10.56 -11.02 16.45
CA SER A 138 11.99 -11.17 16.77
C SER A 138 12.43 -10.16 17.83
N THR A 139 11.91 -8.93 17.75
CA THR A 139 12.22 -7.85 18.67
C THR A 139 10.97 -7.00 18.93
N PRO A 140 10.10 -7.41 19.89
CA PRO A 140 8.79 -6.80 20.07
C PRO A 140 8.82 -5.28 20.30
N ALA A 141 9.86 -4.76 20.97
CA ALA A 141 10.06 -3.33 21.20
C ALA A 141 10.26 -2.49 19.92
N THR A 142 10.54 -3.13 18.78
CA THR A 142 10.71 -2.45 17.48
C THR A 142 9.46 -2.52 16.60
N SER A 143 8.37 -3.08 17.11
CA SER A 143 7.10 -3.12 16.39
C SER A 143 6.52 -1.72 16.24
N SER A 144 5.84 -1.48 15.12
CA SER A 144 5.34 -0.14 14.79
C SER A 144 3.88 -0.16 14.35
N CYS A 145 3.19 0.94 14.65
CA CYS A 145 1.90 1.26 14.05
C CYS A 145 2.10 2.30 12.96
N VAL A 146 1.57 2.05 11.77
CA VAL A 146 1.69 2.95 10.62
C VAL A 146 0.33 3.53 10.28
N VAL A 147 0.23 4.85 10.22
CA VAL A 147 -0.97 5.55 9.75
C VAL A 147 -0.65 6.14 8.39
N ASN A 148 -1.38 5.72 7.36
CA ASN A 148 -1.20 6.24 6.01
C ASN A 148 -2.18 7.38 5.74
N ARG A 149 -1.68 8.46 5.16
CA ARG A 149 -2.49 9.61 4.73
C ARG A 149 -2.03 10.13 3.38
N VAL A 150 -2.94 10.68 2.60
CA VAL A 150 -2.67 11.16 1.24
C VAL A 150 -1.80 12.42 1.28
N ALA A 151 -0.60 12.31 0.70
CA ALA A 151 0.39 13.39 0.63
C ALA A 151 0.13 14.35 -0.53
N GLN A 152 -0.40 13.84 -1.64
CA GLN A 152 -0.73 14.61 -2.84
C GLN A 152 -2.07 14.13 -3.40
N ASN A 153 -2.85 15.04 -3.96
CA ASN A 153 -4.14 14.71 -4.57
C ASN A 153 -3.98 13.53 -5.53
N ALA A 154 -4.80 12.50 -5.33
CA ALA A 154 -4.79 11.35 -6.20
C ALA A 154 -5.15 11.74 -7.65
N THR A 155 -4.47 11.09 -8.58
CA THR A 155 -4.72 11.21 -10.02
C THR A 155 -4.63 9.82 -10.64
N GLY A 156 -5.26 9.63 -11.78
CA GLY A 156 -5.14 8.35 -12.45
C GLY A 156 -5.94 8.23 -13.72
N SER A 157 -5.95 7.02 -14.24
CA SER A 157 -6.76 6.60 -15.36
C SER A 157 -7.33 5.21 -15.11
N GLY A 158 -8.41 4.90 -15.81
CA GLY A 158 -8.98 3.57 -15.82
C GLY A 158 -9.69 3.26 -17.13
N ASN A 159 -10.19 2.03 -17.24
CA ASN A 159 -11.06 1.64 -18.33
C ASN A 159 -12.19 0.77 -17.79
N CYS A 160 -13.42 1.24 -17.93
CA CYS A 160 -14.59 0.55 -17.40
C CYS A 160 -14.98 -0.70 -18.19
N THR A 161 -14.48 -0.87 -19.42
CA THR A 161 -14.77 -2.06 -20.24
C THR A 161 -14.13 -3.33 -19.70
N ASN A 162 -13.02 -3.18 -18.96
CA ASN A 162 -12.30 -4.29 -18.35
C ASN A 162 -11.99 -4.09 -16.86
N GLY A 163 -12.34 -2.93 -16.28
CA GLY A 163 -12.03 -2.57 -14.89
C GLY A 163 -10.54 -2.38 -14.62
N SER A 164 -9.74 -2.00 -15.62
CA SER A 164 -8.34 -1.65 -15.40
C SER A 164 -8.20 -0.26 -14.80
N ALA A 165 -7.21 -0.08 -13.93
CA ALA A 165 -6.88 1.19 -13.28
C ALA A 165 -5.37 1.36 -13.11
N ASN A 166 -4.94 2.64 -13.18
CA ASN A 166 -3.63 3.13 -12.77
C ASN A 166 -3.85 4.40 -11.93
N VAL A 167 -3.54 4.35 -10.64
CA VAL A 167 -3.83 5.41 -9.67
C VAL A 167 -2.54 5.83 -8.96
N ASN A 168 -2.13 7.08 -9.16
CA ASN A 168 -1.08 7.69 -8.38
C ASN A 168 -1.70 8.36 -7.14
N ILE A 169 -1.38 7.85 -5.95
CA ILE A 169 -1.87 8.36 -4.66
C ILE A 169 -0.71 8.43 -3.66
N PRO A 170 0.24 9.37 -3.81
CA PRO A 170 1.38 9.48 -2.93
C PRO A 170 0.94 9.59 -1.46
N LEU A 171 1.62 8.87 -0.57
CA LEU A 171 1.25 8.76 0.83
C LEU A 171 2.33 9.38 1.73
N PHE A 172 1.89 9.92 2.86
CA PHE A 172 2.71 9.99 4.06
C PHE A 172 2.39 8.76 4.91
N SER A 173 3.40 7.96 5.22
CA SER A 173 3.32 6.87 6.19
C SER A 173 3.88 7.37 7.51
N ASP A 174 2.98 7.70 8.43
CA ASP A 174 3.32 8.15 9.77
C ASP A 174 3.66 6.96 10.65
N ILE A 175 4.90 6.89 11.13
CA ILE A 175 5.39 5.75 11.90
C ILE A 175 5.35 6.07 13.39
N TYR A 176 4.74 5.16 14.15
CA TYR A 176 4.73 5.17 15.59
C TYR A 176 5.48 3.94 16.10
N LEU A 177 6.58 4.14 16.82
CA LEU A 177 7.37 3.06 17.39
C LEU A 177 6.81 2.71 18.77
N THR A 178 5.88 1.78 18.77
CA THR A 178 5.02 1.52 19.93
C THR A 178 5.39 0.25 20.68
N GLY A 179 6.11 -0.66 20.03
CA GLY A 179 6.39 -1.98 20.57
C GLY A 179 5.12 -2.81 20.71
N ASP A 180 4.97 -3.51 21.83
CA ASP A 180 3.71 -4.13 22.21
C ASP A 180 2.96 -3.22 23.19
N LEU A 181 1.92 -2.52 22.72
CA LEU A 181 1.14 -1.60 23.55
C LEU A 181 0.24 -2.31 24.56
N LEU A 182 -0.11 -3.57 24.29
CA LEU A 182 -1.20 -4.26 24.97
C LEU A 182 -0.80 -5.69 25.31
N SER A 183 0.08 -5.85 26.29
CA SER A 183 0.57 -7.16 26.75
C SER A 183 -0.52 -8.12 27.26
N ASN A 184 -1.73 -7.61 27.54
CA ASN A 184 -2.89 -8.40 27.98
C ASN A 184 -3.84 -8.80 26.83
N VAL A 185 -3.57 -8.34 25.61
CA VAL A 185 -4.31 -8.76 24.41
C VAL A 185 -3.44 -9.78 23.68
N PRO A 186 -3.99 -10.90 23.19
CA PRO A 186 -3.19 -11.89 22.47
C PRO A 186 -2.42 -11.27 21.30
N GLY A 187 -1.20 -11.76 21.07
CA GLY A 187 -0.31 -11.24 20.03
C GLY A 187 0.47 -10.00 20.44
N ILE A 188 1.33 -9.51 19.54
CA ILE A 188 2.00 -8.22 19.69
C ILE A 188 1.08 -7.18 19.08
N GLN A 189 0.76 -6.13 19.84
CA GLN A 189 -0.19 -5.08 19.45
C GLN A 189 0.50 -3.73 19.25
N PRO A 190 1.04 -3.45 18.05
CA PRO A 190 1.69 -2.17 17.80
C PRO A 190 0.68 -1.03 17.67
N CYS A 191 -0.49 -1.30 17.09
CA CYS A 191 -1.58 -0.35 17.02
C CYS A 191 -2.56 -0.58 18.18
N PRO A 192 -3.21 0.49 18.70
CA PRO A 192 -4.42 0.33 19.48
C PRO A 192 -5.50 -0.40 18.69
N VAL A 193 -6.29 -1.23 19.37
CA VAL A 193 -7.33 -2.08 18.74
C VAL A 193 -8.72 -1.70 19.23
N CYS A 194 -9.72 -1.90 18.37
CA CYS A 194 -11.13 -1.66 18.68
C CYS A 194 -11.85 -2.97 19.00
N LEU A 195 -11.84 -3.38 20.27
CA LEU A 195 -12.44 -4.65 20.69
C LEU A 195 -13.79 -4.38 21.35
N ASN A 196 -14.83 -5.09 20.91
CA ASN A 196 -16.18 -4.98 21.45
C ASN A 196 -16.68 -3.51 21.50
N GLY A 197 -16.38 -2.73 20.45
CA GLY A 197 -16.76 -1.32 20.35
C GLY A 197 -15.99 -0.37 21.26
N THR A 198 -14.89 -0.81 21.88
CA THR A 198 -14.09 -0.03 22.82
C THR A 198 -12.61 -0.03 22.42
N CYS A 199 -11.99 1.15 22.46
CA CYS A 199 -10.55 1.28 22.22
C CYS A 199 -9.75 0.62 23.35
N ASN A 200 -8.79 -0.20 22.96
CA ASN A 200 -7.77 -0.72 23.85
C ASN A 200 -6.43 -0.10 23.42
N GLY A 201 -5.80 0.62 24.34
CA GLY A 201 -4.58 1.36 24.09
C GLY A 201 -4.79 2.75 23.47
N GLY A 202 -3.69 3.47 23.34
CA GLY A 202 -3.69 4.83 22.81
C GLY A 202 -4.34 5.86 23.74
N PRO A 203 -4.39 7.14 23.32
CA PRO A 203 -4.97 8.22 24.11
C PRO A 203 -6.49 8.09 24.36
N ARG A 204 -7.17 7.25 23.57
CA ARG A 204 -8.62 7.02 23.65
C ARG A 204 -8.98 5.69 24.32
N ASN A 205 -8.06 5.08 25.06
CA ASN A 205 -8.32 3.82 25.78
C ASN A 205 -9.61 3.89 26.63
N GLY A 206 -10.49 2.90 26.47
CA GLY A 206 -11.79 2.82 27.16
C GLY A 206 -12.92 3.63 26.51
N LEU A 207 -12.66 4.38 25.43
CA LEU A 207 -13.68 5.15 24.72
C LEU A 207 -14.32 4.34 23.57
N PRO A 208 -15.53 4.72 23.11
CA PRO A 208 -16.18 4.06 21.98
C PRO A 208 -15.37 4.15 20.68
N CYS A 209 -15.44 3.09 19.89
CA CYS A 209 -14.87 3.01 18.55
C CYS A 209 -15.69 2.09 17.63
N THR A 210 -15.51 2.26 16.33
CA THR A 210 -15.96 1.33 15.30
C THR A 210 -14.72 0.65 14.68
N PRO A 211 -14.67 -0.69 14.59
CA PRO A 211 -13.62 -1.39 13.83
C PRO A 211 -13.54 -0.87 12.39
N ALA A 212 -12.32 -0.64 11.91
CA ALA A 212 -12.09 -0.21 10.53
C ALA A 212 -11.65 -1.36 9.60
N ASP A 213 -11.31 -2.51 10.17
CA ASP A 213 -10.93 -3.76 9.49
C ASP A 213 -11.52 -4.98 10.24
N SER A 214 -11.32 -6.16 9.66
CA SER A 214 -11.84 -7.42 10.19
C SER A 214 -10.96 -7.98 11.31
N ALA A 215 -11.60 -8.42 12.41
CA ALA A 215 -10.91 -9.19 13.46
C ALA A 215 -10.33 -10.53 12.97
N SER A 216 -10.81 -11.06 11.84
CA SER A 216 -10.32 -12.31 11.23
C SER A 216 -8.90 -12.20 10.67
N LEU A 217 -8.35 -10.99 10.55
CA LEU A 217 -6.97 -10.77 10.07
C LEU A 217 -5.90 -11.21 11.06
N GLY A 218 -6.28 -11.48 12.31
CA GLY A 218 -5.39 -12.00 13.34
C GLY A 218 -5.36 -11.11 14.58
N ALA A 219 -4.45 -11.44 15.49
CA ALA A 219 -4.47 -10.91 16.84
C ALA A 219 -4.25 -9.38 16.90
N ALA A 220 -3.48 -8.82 15.96
CA ALA A 220 -3.23 -7.37 15.84
C ALA A 220 -4.42 -6.54 15.35
N TYR A 221 -5.55 -7.19 15.11
CA TYR A 221 -6.76 -6.63 14.54
C TYR A 221 -7.98 -6.88 15.45
N PRO A 222 -9.03 -6.06 15.37
CA PRO A 222 -9.19 -4.97 14.42
C PRO A 222 -8.64 -3.63 14.93
N THR A 223 -8.13 -2.81 14.01
CA THR A 223 -7.68 -1.45 14.29
C THR A 223 -8.76 -0.42 13.93
N SER A 224 -8.57 0.82 14.37
CA SER A 224 -9.49 1.92 14.03
C SER A 224 -8.81 3.28 14.20
N HIS A 225 -9.16 4.23 13.34
CA HIS A 225 -8.78 5.63 13.54
C HIS A 225 -9.47 6.27 14.75
N ASP A 226 -10.53 5.67 15.29
CA ASP A 226 -11.13 6.08 16.57
C ASP A 226 -10.18 5.81 17.76
N CYS A 227 -9.18 4.93 17.55
CA CYS A 227 -8.18 4.53 18.52
C CYS A 227 -6.77 4.92 18.02
N PRO A 228 -6.43 6.22 17.98
CA PRO A 228 -5.16 6.65 17.42
C PRO A 228 -3.97 6.16 18.28
N PRO A 229 -2.81 5.81 17.69
CA PRO A 229 -1.60 5.51 18.43
C PRO A 229 -1.13 6.71 19.28
N PRO A 230 -0.37 6.48 20.37
CA PRO A 230 0.15 7.55 21.22
C PRO A 230 1.02 8.56 20.44
N PRO A 231 0.68 9.87 20.42
CA PRO A 231 1.47 10.88 19.71
C PRO A 231 2.92 11.00 20.18
N SER A 232 3.19 10.71 21.45
CA SER A 232 4.54 10.71 22.03
C SER A 232 5.47 9.65 21.45
N LEU A 233 4.93 8.65 20.75
CA LEU A 233 5.67 7.55 20.13
C LEU A 233 5.83 7.74 18.61
N PHE A 234 5.37 8.88 18.07
CA PHE A 234 5.58 9.23 16.67
C PHE A 234 7.06 9.53 16.41
N ILE A 235 7.63 8.87 15.40
CA ILE A 235 9.06 9.01 15.07
C ILE A 235 9.33 9.70 13.73
N GLY A 236 8.30 9.92 12.91
CA GLY A 236 8.44 10.59 11.62
C GLY A 236 7.42 10.13 10.58
N SER A 237 7.36 10.87 9.47
CA SER A 237 6.53 10.55 8.31
C SER A 237 7.42 10.23 7.12
N LEU A 238 7.22 9.07 6.50
CA LEU A 238 7.87 8.72 5.25
C LEU A 238 7.01 9.14 4.05
N GLY A 239 7.60 9.82 3.07
CA GLY A 239 6.95 10.07 1.80
C GLY A 239 7.08 8.85 0.89
N ILE A 240 5.95 8.20 0.58
CA ILE A 240 5.89 7.03 -0.28
C ILE A 240 5.28 7.43 -1.64
N PRO A 241 6.02 7.28 -2.76
CA PRO A 241 5.50 7.54 -4.10
C PRO A 241 4.58 6.39 -4.53
N PHE A 242 3.44 6.27 -3.87
CA PHE A 242 2.54 5.14 -4.00
C PHE A 242 1.71 5.25 -5.28
N SER A 243 1.94 4.31 -6.19
CA SER A 243 1.28 4.23 -7.49
C SER A 243 0.73 2.81 -7.67
N LEU A 244 -0.60 2.72 -7.69
CA LEU A 244 -1.36 1.49 -7.79
C LEU A 244 -1.67 1.20 -9.26
N SER A 245 -1.57 -0.07 -9.65
CA SER A 245 -1.96 -0.53 -10.97
C SER A 245 -2.61 -1.90 -10.89
N THR A 246 -3.65 -2.10 -11.69
CA THR A 246 -4.20 -3.44 -11.96
C THR A 246 -3.34 -4.27 -12.92
N GLY A 247 -2.28 -3.69 -13.48
CA GLY A 247 -1.29 -4.39 -14.31
C GLY A 247 -0.11 -4.93 -13.51
N THR A 248 0.92 -5.40 -14.21
CA THR A 248 2.18 -5.85 -13.61
C THR A 248 3.11 -4.67 -13.34
N GLN A 249 3.66 -4.59 -12.12
CA GLN A 249 4.77 -3.70 -11.80
C GLN A 249 6.03 -4.51 -11.53
N THR A 250 7.16 -4.08 -12.09
CA THR A 250 8.45 -4.75 -11.90
C THR A 250 9.52 -3.72 -11.61
N LYS A 251 10.41 -4.06 -10.67
CA LYS A 251 11.62 -3.32 -10.39
C LYS A 251 12.81 -4.27 -10.47
N THR A 252 13.84 -3.85 -11.19
CA THR A 252 15.11 -4.58 -11.31
C THR A 252 16.18 -3.78 -10.60
N SER A 253 16.95 -4.44 -9.76
CA SER A 253 18.08 -3.81 -9.08
C SER A 253 19.25 -3.59 -10.03
N VAL A 254 20.07 -2.61 -9.70
CA VAL A 254 21.31 -2.29 -10.41
C VAL A 254 22.52 -2.57 -9.53
N ASP A 255 23.66 -2.85 -10.16
CA ASP A 255 24.95 -2.98 -9.47
C ASP A 255 25.69 -1.64 -9.59
N LEU A 256 25.88 -0.99 -8.45
CA LEU A 256 26.56 0.30 -8.33
C LEU A 256 27.96 0.08 -7.74
N PRO A 257 28.92 1.01 -7.94
CA PRO A 257 30.29 0.85 -7.48
C PRO A 257 30.40 0.55 -5.97
N ALA A 258 29.54 1.17 -5.16
CA ALA A 258 29.52 1.00 -3.71
C ALA A 258 28.69 -0.20 -3.22
N GLN A 259 27.74 -0.69 -4.02
CA GLN A 259 26.80 -1.73 -3.59
C GLN A 259 26.13 -2.42 -4.79
N GLN A 260 26.05 -3.74 -4.76
CA GLN A 260 25.28 -4.54 -5.72
C GLN A 260 23.80 -4.66 -5.30
N PHE A 261 22.93 -5.09 -6.21
CA PHE A 261 21.51 -5.34 -5.93
C PHE A 261 20.77 -4.14 -5.31
N VAL A 262 21.03 -2.94 -5.80
CA VAL A 262 20.36 -1.71 -5.37
C VAL A 262 19.05 -1.54 -6.13
N PHE A 263 17.93 -1.67 -5.45
CA PHE A 263 16.60 -1.30 -5.94
C PHE A 263 16.31 0.18 -5.70
N CYS A 264 16.62 0.68 -4.50
CA CYS A 264 16.20 2.01 -4.05
C CYS A 264 17.39 2.83 -3.54
N GLY A 265 18.11 3.43 -4.49
CA GLY A 265 19.29 4.24 -4.18
C GLY A 265 18.94 5.57 -3.52
N PHE A 266 19.65 5.88 -2.44
CA PHE A 266 19.71 7.20 -1.82
C PHE A 266 21.18 7.59 -1.56
N CYS A 267 21.48 8.88 -1.67
CA CYS A 267 22.83 9.38 -1.45
C CYS A 267 23.27 9.16 -0.01
N ALA A 268 24.46 8.57 0.14
CA ALA A 268 24.97 8.07 1.39
C ALA A 268 26.50 8.19 1.46
N ASN A 269 27.03 8.07 2.68
CA ASN A 269 28.41 7.68 2.94
C ASN A 269 28.42 6.28 3.58
N SER A 270 29.56 5.86 4.12
CA SER A 270 29.73 4.53 4.72
C SER A 270 28.85 4.27 5.94
N VAL A 271 28.38 5.31 6.66
CA VAL A 271 27.68 5.18 7.95
C VAL A 271 26.27 5.76 7.96
N ALA A 272 25.93 6.67 7.04
CA ALA A 272 24.66 7.40 7.05
C ALA A 272 24.16 7.75 5.64
N PHE A 273 22.88 8.12 5.58
CA PHE A 273 22.22 8.68 4.41
C PHE A 273 22.09 10.20 4.55
N GLN A 274 22.13 10.91 3.43
CA GLN A 274 21.93 12.36 3.38
C GLN A 274 20.54 12.69 3.96
N ASN A 275 20.48 13.71 4.82
CA ASN A 275 19.23 14.25 5.37
C ASN A 275 19.08 15.72 4.93
N PRO A 276 18.04 16.12 4.17
CA PRO A 276 16.93 15.31 3.65
C PRO A 276 17.35 14.23 2.63
N PRO A 277 16.56 13.17 2.42
CA PRO A 277 16.94 12.07 1.56
C PRO A 277 17.00 12.51 0.09
N VAL A 278 18.09 12.16 -0.58
CA VAL A 278 18.29 12.43 -2.01
C VAL A 278 18.24 11.11 -2.79
N PRO A 279 17.16 10.84 -3.54
CA PRO A 279 17.09 9.66 -4.40
C PRO A 279 18.18 9.69 -5.47
N CYS A 280 18.72 8.52 -5.80
CA CYS A 280 19.76 8.38 -6.82
C CYS A 280 19.62 7.06 -7.56
N THR A 281 20.14 7.02 -8.78
CA THR A 281 20.33 5.80 -9.57
C THR A 281 21.80 5.56 -9.93
N SER A 282 22.67 6.51 -9.59
CA SER A 282 24.13 6.42 -9.71
C SER A 282 24.81 7.41 -8.75
N ASP A 283 26.11 7.23 -8.50
CA ASP A 283 26.91 8.13 -7.64
C ASP A 283 26.94 9.57 -8.16
N THR A 284 26.76 9.79 -9.47
CA THR A 284 26.74 11.14 -10.07
C THR A 284 25.57 12.00 -9.58
N ASN A 285 24.45 11.37 -9.23
CA ASN A 285 23.30 12.06 -8.65
C ASN A 285 23.60 12.63 -7.25
N CYS A 286 24.67 12.16 -6.61
CA CYS A 286 25.07 12.56 -5.26
C CYS A 286 26.11 13.69 -5.24
N SER A 287 26.44 14.25 -6.40
CA SER A 287 27.37 15.39 -6.52
C SER A 287 26.96 16.62 -5.69
N ALA A 288 25.65 16.88 -5.54
CA ALA A 288 25.13 17.96 -4.71
C ALA A 288 24.98 17.60 -3.22
N ALA A 289 25.11 16.31 -2.86
CA ALA A 289 25.00 15.81 -1.49
C ALA A 289 26.39 15.74 -0.84
N SER A 290 26.93 16.91 -0.48
CA SER A 290 28.26 17.07 0.11
C SER A 290 28.49 16.10 1.28
N GLY A 291 29.50 15.22 1.16
CA GLY A 291 29.82 14.22 2.18
C GLY A 291 29.03 12.91 2.08
N PHE A 292 28.17 12.76 1.06
CA PHE A 292 27.38 11.55 0.80
C PHE A 292 27.50 11.13 -0.67
N PRO A 293 28.71 10.76 -1.15
CA PRO A 293 29.00 10.65 -2.58
C PRO A 293 28.48 9.36 -3.23
N THR A 294 27.98 8.40 -2.45
CA THR A 294 27.62 7.07 -2.95
C THR A 294 26.12 6.89 -3.02
N CYS A 295 25.67 6.27 -4.10
CA CYS A 295 24.29 5.85 -4.24
C CYS A 295 24.13 4.42 -3.74
N ARG A 296 23.34 4.23 -2.68
CA ARG A 296 23.09 2.89 -2.09
C ARG A 296 21.72 2.82 -1.43
N GLN A 297 21.28 1.62 -1.12
CA GLN A 297 20.22 1.38 -0.13
C GLN A 297 20.83 0.86 1.17
N ARG A 298 20.04 0.60 2.21
CA ARG A 298 20.59 0.16 3.50
C ARG A 298 21.37 -1.15 3.36
N THR A 299 20.68 -2.21 2.94
CA THR A 299 21.29 -3.51 2.64
C THR A 299 20.92 -3.93 1.22
N ALA A 300 21.90 -4.42 0.46
CA ALA A 300 21.73 -4.96 -0.89
C ALA A 300 20.61 -6.02 -0.94
N GLY A 301 19.83 -6.08 -2.02
CA GLY A 301 18.73 -7.04 -2.19
C GLY A 301 17.37 -6.50 -1.73
N ALA A 302 16.43 -7.40 -1.43
CA ALA A 302 15.06 -7.04 -1.07
C ALA A 302 14.42 -8.12 -0.18
N PHE A 303 13.64 -7.69 0.81
CA PHE A 303 12.71 -8.53 1.58
C PHE A 303 13.36 -9.78 2.20
N GLY A 304 14.57 -9.60 2.74
CA GLY A 304 15.34 -10.69 3.34
C GLY A 304 16.04 -11.60 2.34
N GLN A 305 16.12 -11.20 1.06
CA GLN A 305 16.67 -12.00 -0.03
C GLN A 305 17.69 -11.22 -0.87
N THR A 306 18.70 -11.90 -1.42
CA THR A 306 19.59 -11.35 -2.45
C THR A 306 18.89 -11.32 -3.82
N ALA A 307 17.79 -10.58 -3.89
CA ALA A 307 16.94 -10.49 -5.08
C ALA A 307 17.56 -9.58 -6.15
N ARG A 308 17.39 -9.98 -7.41
CA ARG A 308 17.67 -9.16 -8.60
C ARG A 308 16.43 -8.43 -9.09
N THR A 309 15.27 -9.09 -9.07
CA THR A 309 14.00 -8.52 -9.51
C THR A 309 12.91 -8.67 -8.45
N ILE A 310 12.00 -7.69 -8.41
CA ILE A 310 10.74 -7.70 -7.67
C ILE A 310 9.64 -7.53 -8.73
N THR A 311 8.65 -8.41 -8.74
CA THR A 311 7.49 -8.32 -9.62
C THR A 311 6.24 -8.51 -8.79
N GLU A 312 5.31 -7.57 -8.91
CA GLU A 312 3.93 -7.70 -8.45
C GLU A 312 3.01 -7.70 -9.68
N THR A 313 1.97 -8.52 -9.65
CA THR A 313 1.04 -8.77 -10.75
C THR A 313 -0.38 -8.48 -10.26
N GLY A 314 -0.91 -7.33 -10.68
CA GLY A 314 -2.31 -7.01 -10.46
C GLY A 314 -3.23 -7.80 -11.39
N ALA A 315 -4.52 -7.63 -11.16
CA ALA A 315 -5.58 -8.17 -12.01
C ALA A 315 -6.72 -7.15 -12.12
N PRO A 316 -7.10 -6.70 -13.32
CA PRO A 316 -8.31 -5.90 -13.49
C PRO A 316 -9.55 -6.78 -13.32
N ALA A 317 -10.74 -6.18 -13.25
CA ALA A 317 -12.00 -6.92 -13.12
C ALA A 317 -12.24 -7.94 -14.25
N GLY A 318 -11.71 -7.68 -15.45
CA GLY A 318 -11.85 -8.54 -16.62
C GLY A 318 -13.22 -8.47 -17.28
N VAL A 319 -14.10 -7.60 -16.80
CA VAL A 319 -15.48 -7.41 -17.27
C VAL A 319 -15.83 -5.92 -17.33
N CYS A 320 -16.95 -5.61 -17.98
CA CYS A 320 -17.53 -4.27 -17.90
C CYS A 320 -18.00 -4.00 -16.48
N ILE A 321 -17.48 -2.94 -15.87
CA ILE A 321 -17.80 -2.57 -14.49
C ILE A 321 -18.89 -1.48 -14.39
N ALA A 322 -19.56 -1.13 -15.50
CA ALA A 322 -20.55 -0.05 -15.54
C ALA A 322 -21.94 -0.43 -14.99
N ASP A 323 -22.10 -1.63 -14.44
CA ASP A 323 -23.37 -2.14 -13.87
C ASP A 323 -23.65 -1.64 -12.44
N GLY A 324 -22.72 -0.92 -11.83
CA GLY A 324 -22.81 -0.45 -10.45
C GLY A 324 -22.61 -1.55 -9.41
N ALA A 325 -22.35 -2.79 -9.83
CA ALA A 325 -22.00 -3.88 -8.92
C ALA A 325 -20.53 -3.78 -8.49
N ALA A 326 -20.18 -4.48 -7.42
CA ALA A 326 -18.81 -4.62 -7.00
C ALA A 326 -18.12 -5.74 -7.78
N HIS A 327 -16.93 -5.44 -8.31
CA HIS A 327 -16.14 -6.37 -9.12
C HIS A 327 -14.78 -6.59 -8.49
N ASN A 328 -14.35 -7.85 -8.40
CA ASN A 328 -13.04 -8.18 -7.85
C ASN A 328 -11.92 -7.61 -8.72
N ALA A 329 -10.93 -6.99 -8.10
CA ALA A 329 -9.70 -6.55 -8.75
C ALA A 329 -8.53 -6.67 -7.77
N THR A 330 -7.31 -6.67 -8.29
CA THR A 330 -6.09 -6.62 -7.49
C THR A 330 -5.23 -5.48 -8.00
N GLU A 331 -4.98 -4.50 -7.12
CA GLU A 331 -4.09 -3.39 -7.39
C GLU A 331 -2.73 -3.66 -6.76
N VAL A 332 -1.65 -3.39 -7.49
CA VAL A 332 -0.28 -3.63 -7.01
C VAL A 332 0.58 -2.38 -7.09
N SER A 333 1.62 -2.34 -6.28
CA SER A 333 2.65 -1.29 -6.33
C SER A 333 4.02 -1.84 -5.96
N VAL A 334 5.07 -1.40 -6.67
CA VAL A 334 6.46 -1.57 -6.27
C VAL A 334 7.11 -0.19 -6.16
N PHE A 335 7.59 0.17 -4.97
CA PHE A 335 8.00 1.53 -4.65
C PHE A 335 9.31 1.56 -3.87
N CYS A 336 9.82 2.77 -3.59
CA CYS A 336 10.99 2.97 -2.73
C CYS A 336 10.60 3.65 -1.44
N ILE A 337 11.17 3.18 -0.34
CA ILE A 337 10.97 3.72 0.99
C ILE A 337 12.24 4.48 1.37
N PRO A 338 12.18 5.79 1.64
CA PRO A 338 13.33 6.58 2.09
C PRO A 338 13.74 6.22 3.53
N PRO A 339 14.93 6.65 3.99
CA PRO A 339 15.27 6.56 5.40
C PRO A 339 14.25 7.32 6.26
N SER A 340 13.89 6.77 7.42
CA SER A 340 13.12 7.49 8.44
C SER A 340 14.00 8.42 9.29
N PHE A 341 15.31 8.20 9.26
CA PHE A 341 16.30 8.81 10.16
C PHE A 341 16.06 8.48 11.64
N ASN A 342 15.23 7.49 11.93
CA ASN A 342 15.15 6.86 13.22
C ASN A 342 15.97 5.57 13.19
N ALA A 343 17.07 5.53 13.94
CA ALA A 343 18.01 4.42 13.91
C ALA A 343 17.35 3.07 14.20
N THR A 344 16.37 3.02 15.10
CA THR A 344 15.66 1.78 15.48
C THR A 344 14.74 1.29 14.36
N ALA A 345 13.92 2.19 13.79
CA ALA A 345 13.00 1.84 12.72
C ALA A 345 13.74 1.50 11.42
N ASP A 346 14.74 2.30 11.05
CA ASP A 346 15.60 2.02 9.89
C ASP A 346 16.37 0.71 10.09
N ALA A 347 16.73 0.38 11.34
CA ALA A 347 17.36 -0.90 11.65
C ALA A 347 16.45 -2.11 11.49
N ALA A 348 15.27 -2.07 12.09
CA ALA A 348 14.32 -3.17 12.00
C ALA A 348 13.78 -3.35 10.58
N GLY A 349 13.37 -2.25 9.94
CA GLY A 349 12.77 -2.25 8.61
C GLY A 349 13.77 -2.28 7.45
N ASP A 350 15.06 -2.18 7.75
CA ASP A 350 16.13 -2.11 6.75
C ASP A 350 15.93 -1.00 5.70
N LEU A 351 15.69 0.21 6.20
CA LEU A 351 15.36 1.39 5.41
C LEU A 351 16.56 2.35 5.27
N PRO A 352 16.79 2.97 4.09
CA PRO A 352 15.97 2.88 2.89
C PRO A 352 16.08 1.54 2.17
N GLY A 353 15.01 1.18 1.49
CA GLY A 353 14.91 -0.08 0.75
C GLY A 353 13.69 -0.11 -0.16
N PRO A 354 13.54 -1.19 -0.95
CA PRO A 354 12.34 -1.40 -1.75
C PRO A 354 11.11 -1.64 -0.87
N GLY A 355 9.94 -1.39 -1.44
CA GLY A 355 8.64 -1.81 -0.93
C GLY A 355 7.81 -2.45 -2.05
N ALA A 356 6.99 -3.43 -1.72
CA ALA A 356 6.05 -4.07 -2.64
C ALA A 356 4.76 -4.43 -1.91
N VAL A 357 3.63 -4.25 -2.59
CA VAL A 357 2.32 -4.60 -2.05
C VAL A 357 1.39 -5.03 -3.17
N ALA A 358 0.52 -5.98 -2.84
CA ALA A 358 -0.65 -6.33 -3.62
C ALA A 358 -1.91 -6.15 -2.76
N LEU A 359 -2.93 -5.50 -3.31
CA LEU A 359 -4.19 -5.16 -2.66
C LEU A 359 -5.30 -5.89 -3.41
N PRO A 360 -5.67 -7.14 -3.04
CA PRO A 360 -6.90 -7.74 -3.52
C PRO A 360 -8.08 -6.95 -2.94
N GLY A 361 -9.14 -6.78 -3.72
CA GLY A 361 -10.29 -6.00 -3.30
C GLY A 361 -11.39 -5.97 -4.34
N GLN A 362 -12.28 -4.99 -4.19
CA GLN A 362 -13.40 -4.77 -5.08
C GLN A 362 -13.47 -3.33 -5.55
N THR A 363 -13.74 -3.14 -6.84
CA THR A 363 -14.04 -1.85 -7.43
C THR A 363 -15.54 -1.70 -7.71
N THR A 364 -16.07 -0.51 -7.46
CA THR A 364 -17.51 -0.21 -7.60
C THR A 364 -17.71 1.25 -7.99
N PHE A 365 -18.64 1.53 -8.90
CA PHE A 365 -19.12 2.88 -9.18
C PHE A 365 -20.06 3.38 -8.09
N LEU A 366 -19.92 4.63 -7.66
CA LEU A 366 -20.75 5.23 -6.60
C LEU A 366 -21.60 6.39 -7.12
N PRO A 367 -22.93 6.37 -6.88
CA PRO A 367 -23.91 7.31 -7.42
C PRO A 367 -23.61 8.79 -7.17
#